data_AF-A1DS24-F1
#
_entry.id   AF-A1DS24-F1
#
_cell.length_a   1.000
_cell.length_b   1.000
_cell.length_c   1.000
_cell.angle_alpha   90.00
_cell.angle_beta   90.00
_cell.angle_gamma   90.00
#
_symmetry.space_group_name_H-M   'P 1'
#
loop_
_entity.id
_entity.type
_entity.pdbx_description
1 polymer ?
#
loop_
_entity_poly.entity_id
_entity_poly.type
_entity_poly.pdbx_seq_one_letter_code
_entity_poly.pdbx_strand_id
1 'polypeptide(L)'
;HAMMHLDTVFTMINTDQFTVHPGILGEGGHIDTWTITPGKDGQLNLDHQTDLKKVLKDALNLDDLDLIPTGNGDPIIAGREQWNDGTNT
;
A
#
# COMPACT_ATOMS: atom_id res chain seq x y z
N HIS A 1 4.95 7.11 -15.28
CA HIS A 1 6.08 6.73 -14.40
C HIS A 1 6.06 5.23 -14.24
N ALA A 2 7.22 4.57 -14.21
CA ALA A 2 7.31 3.14 -13.93
C ALA A 2 7.71 2.96 -12.45
N MET A 3 6.99 2.12 -11.74
CA MET A 3 7.28 1.72 -10.36
C MET A 3 7.84 0.31 -10.44
N MET A 4 9.05 0.09 -9.90
CA MET A 4 9.77 -1.17 -10.10
C MET A 4 9.53 -2.16 -8.97
N HIS A 5 9.26 -1.67 -7.75
CA HIS A 5 9.07 -2.48 -6.55
C HIS A 5 8.04 -1.83 -5.62
N LEU A 6 7.42 -2.62 -4.74
CA LEU A 6 6.36 -2.15 -3.82
C LEU A 6 6.88 -1.17 -2.76
N ASP A 7 8.09 -1.37 -2.25
CA ASP A 7 8.77 -0.48 -1.29
C ASP A 7 9.03 0.92 -1.85
N THR A 8 9.13 1.08 -3.17
CA THR A 8 9.27 2.41 -3.81
C THR A 8 7.98 3.23 -3.81
N VAL A 9 6.88 2.65 -3.31
CA VAL A 9 5.54 3.25 -3.37
C VAL A 9 4.69 3.00 -2.14
N PHE A 10 5.11 2.11 -1.24
CA PHE A 10 4.38 1.69 -0.06
C PHE A 10 5.32 1.16 1.03
N THR A 11 5.41 1.86 2.17
CA THR A 11 6.34 1.49 3.25
C THR A 11 5.70 1.67 4.63
N MET A 12 5.96 0.74 5.54
CA MET A 12 5.49 0.78 6.93
C MET A 12 6.47 1.58 7.78
N ILE A 13 6.04 2.74 8.29
CA ILE A 13 6.90 3.63 9.11
C ILE A 13 6.63 3.50 10.61
N ASN A 14 5.47 2.96 10.97
CA ASN A 14 5.07 2.66 12.35
C ASN A 14 4.06 1.50 12.35
N THR A 15 3.73 1.00 13.54
CA THR A 15 2.79 -0.12 13.73
C THR A 15 1.45 0.10 13.01
N ASP A 16 0.96 1.33 12.99
CA ASP A 16 -0.33 1.75 12.43
C ASP A 16 -0.19 2.84 11.36
N GLN A 17 1.01 3.05 10.79
CA GLN A 17 1.24 4.13 9.81
C GLN A 17 2.09 3.67 8.63
N PHE A 18 1.64 4.05 7.43
CA PHE A 18 2.27 3.70 6.17
C PHE A 18 2.42 4.94 5.29
N THR A 19 3.55 5.06 4.58
CA THR A 19 3.71 6.03 3.49
C THR A 19 3.24 5.41 2.18
N VAL A 20 2.49 6.17 1.39
CA VAL A 20 1.89 5.69 0.14
C VAL A 20 2.11 6.71 -0.97
N HIS A 21 2.62 6.25 -2.12
CA HIS A 21 2.71 7.10 -3.29
C HIS A 21 1.33 7.26 -3.95
N PRO A 22 0.83 8.48 -4.21
CA PRO A 22 -0.52 8.69 -4.77
C PRO A 22 -0.77 7.94 -6.09
N GLY A 23 0.28 7.72 -6.88
CA GLY A 23 0.19 7.00 -8.15
C GLY A 23 -0.14 5.51 -8.05
N ILE A 24 -0.08 4.88 -6.86
CA ILE A 24 -0.55 3.49 -6.68
C ILE A 24 -1.99 3.42 -6.18
N LEU A 25 -2.48 4.46 -5.53
CA LEU A 25 -3.88 4.60 -5.20
C LEU A 25 -4.62 4.84 -6.52
N GLY A 26 -5.28 3.80 -7.05
CA GLY A 26 -6.05 3.91 -8.29
C GLY A 26 -7.18 4.96 -8.19
N GLU A 27 -8.01 5.08 -9.24
CA GLU A 27 -9.20 5.94 -9.15
C GLU A 27 -10.05 5.56 -7.93
N GLY A 28 -10.22 6.48 -6.98
CA GLY A 28 -10.96 6.25 -5.75
C GLY A 28 -10.17 5.63 -4.58
N GLY A 29 -8.85 5.49 -4.69
CA GLY A 29 -8.02 4.93 -3.60
C GLY A 29 -7.99 3.40 -3.56
N HIS A 30 -8.40 2.75 -4.64
CA HIS A 30 -8.48 1.30 -4.73
C HIS A 30 -7.16 0.68 -5.22
N ILE A 31 -6.74 -0.41 -4.57
CA ILE A 31 -5.55 -1.19 -4.94
C ILE A 31 -5.95 -2.67 -4.95
N ASP A 32 -5.75 -3.34 -6.08
CA ASP A 32 -5.97 -4.78 -6.19
C ASP A 32 -5.04 -5.54 -5.23
N THR A 33 -5.64 -6.14 -4.21
CA THR A 33 -4.94 -6.79 -3.11
C THR A 33 -5.42 -8.23 -3.00
N TRP A 34 -4.48 -9.17 -2.91
CA TRP A 34 -4.77 -10.59 -2.79
C TRP A 34 -4.19 -11.13 -1.48
N THR A 35 -5.06 -11.61 -0.60
CA THR A 35 -4.64 -12.33 0.61
C THR A 35 -4.54 -13.82 0.29
N ILE A 36 -3.34 -14.37 0.47
CA ILE A 36 -3.05 -15.79 0.18
C ILE A 36 -2.84 -16.51 1.50
N THR A 37 -3.65 -17.54 1.77
CA THR A 37 -3.51 -18.38 2.96
C THR A 37 -3.46 -19.86 2.62
N PRO A 38 -2.82 -20.71 3.45
CA PRO A 38 -2.86 -22.16 3.27
C PRO A 38 -4.30 -22.70 3.33
N GLY A 39 -4.68 -23.49 2.33
CA GLY A 39 -5.92 -24.25 2.27
C GLY A 39 -5.75 -25.70 2.72
N LYS A 40 -6.78 -26.54 2.49
CA LYS A 40 -6.71 -27.98 2.77
C LYS A 40 -5.92 -28.70 1.68
N ASP A 41 -5.27 -29.81 2.04
CA ASP A 41 -4.62 -30.73 1.10
C ASP A 41 -3.61 -30.06 0.16
N GLY A 42 -2.88 -29.05 0.66
CA GLY A 42 -1.86 -28.32 -0.11
C GLY A 42 -2.43 -27.29 -1.10
N GLN A 43 -3.73 -27.02 -1.06
CA GLN A 43 -4.35 -25.94 -1.84
C GLN A 43 -4.05 -24.57 -1.22
N LEU A 44 -4.25 -23.51 -2.00
CA LEU A 44 -4.18 -22.13 -1.55
C LEU A 44 -5.60 -21.54 -1.54
N ASN A 45 -5.91 -20.78 -0.50
CA ASN A 45 -7.07 -19.90 -0.48
C ASN A 45 -6.63 -18.51 -0.94
N LEU A 46 -7.39 -17.93 -1.85
CA LEU A 46 -7.16 -16.60 -2.39
C LEU A 46 -8.38 -15.74 -2.07
N ASP A 47 -8.19 -14.63 -1.36
CA ASP A 47 -9.21 -13.61 -1.16
C ASP A 47 -8.80 -12.33 -1.89
N HIS A 48 -9.70 -11.80 -2.72
CA HIS A 48 -9.45 -10.58 -3.50
C HIS A 48 -10.20 -9.42 -2.87
N GLN A 49 -9.49 -8.34 -2.61
CA GLN A 49 -10.01 -7.10 -2.04
C GLN A 49 -9.42 -5.91 -2.80
N THR A 50 -10.17 -4.81 -2.84
CA THR A 50 -9.71 -3.54 -3.45
C THR A 50 -9.50 -2.43 -2.41
N ASP A 51 -9.89 -2.68 -1.16
CA ASP A 51 -9.69 -1.77 -0.02
C ASP A 51 -8.42 -2.16 0.74
N LEU A 52 -7.31 -1.51 0.37
CA LEU A 52 -6.01 -1.76 1.00
C LEU A 52 -6.05 -1.47 2.50
N LYS A 53 -6.75 -0.41 2.93
CA LYS A 53 -6.82 -0.01 4.33
C LYS A 53 -7.47 -1.12 5.16
N LYS A 54 -8.57 -1.68 4.66
CA LYS A 54 -9.24 -2.82 5.31
C LYS A 54 -8.33 -4.04 5.40
N VAL A 55 -7.66 -4.42 4.30
CA VAL A 55 -6.77 -5.60 4.28
C VAL A 55 -5.64 -5.46 5.30
N LEU A 56 -5.01 -4.29 5.37
CA LEU A 56 -3.92 -4.03 6.32
C LEU A 56 -4.40 -4.09 7.77
N LYS A 57 -5.59 -3.54 8.08
CA LYS A 57 -6.19 -3.62 9.41
C LYS A 57 -6.46 -5.06 9.82
N ASP A 58 -7.05 -5.86 8.93
CA ASP A 58 -7.37 -7.25 9.20
C ASP A 58 -6.08 -8.08 9.40
N ALA A 59 -5.05 -7.84 8.59
CA ALA A 59 -3.78 -8.56 8.66
C ALA A 59 -2.93 -8.21 9.89
N LEU A 60 -2.96 -6.94 10.33
CA LEU A 60 -2.19 -6.44 11.47
C LEU A 60 -2.98 -6.44 12.77
N ASN A 61 -4.28 -6.80 12.71
CA ASN A 61 -5.21 -6.76 13.84
C ASN A 61 -5.28 -5.37 14.49
N LEU A 62 -5.57 -4.35 13.67
CA LEU A 62 -5.66 -2.94 14.07
C LEU A 62 -7.09 -2.40 13.95
N ASP A 63 -7.50 -1.57 14.90
CA ASP A 63 -8.79 -0.87 14.87
C ASP A 63 -8.83 0.23 13.80
N ASP A 64 -7.69 0.87 13.53
CA ASP A 64 -7.49 1.82 12.44
C ASP A 64 -6.00 1.92 12.07
N LEU A 65 -5.71 2.57 10.94
CA LEU A 65 -4.34 2.90 10.51
C LEU A 65 -4.34 4.19 9.68
N ASP A 66 -3.16 4.79 9.53
CA ASP A 66 -2.95 6.00 8.73
C ASP A 66 -2.18 5.70 7.43
N LEU A 67 -2.71 6.16 6.31
CA LEU A 67 -2.06 6.10 5.00
C LEU A 67 -1.64 7.52 4.63
N ILE A 68 -0.35 7.80 4.75
CA ILE A 68 0.23 9.13 4.57
C ILE A 68 0.67 9.28 3.11
N PRO A 69 0.00 10.12 2.30
CA PRO A 69 0.39 10.32 0.91
C PRO A 69 1.71 11.08 0.81
N THR A 70 2.65 10.59 0.01
CA THR A 70 3.89 11.32 -0.32
C THR A 70 3.60 12.52 -1.24
N GLY A 71 4.47 13.53 -1.25
CA GLY A 71 4.32 14.75 -2.06
C GLY A 71 3.24 15.73 -1.61
N ASN A 72 2.80 15.67 -0.34
CA ASN A 72 1.74 16.53 0.22
C ASN A 72 0.41 16.48 -0.56
N GLY A 73 0.13 15.35 -1.22
CA GLY A 73 -1.06 15.18 -2.06
C GLY A 73 -1.06 15.97 -3.38
N ASP A 74 0.05 16.63 -3.73
CA ASP A 74 0.21 17.33 -5.00
C ASP A 74 0.87 16.39 -6.04
N PRO A 75 0.14 15.98 -7.10
CA PRO A 75 0.66 15.08 -8.13
C PRO A 75 1.86 15.66 -8.90
N ILE A 76 2.09 16.97 -8.84
CA ILE A 76 3.25 17.64 -9.46
C ILE A 76 4.51 17.51 -8.59
N ILE A 77 4.37 17.46 -7.26
CA ILE A 77 5.50 17.32 -6.32
C ILE A 77 5.90 15.86 -6.13
N ALA A 78 4.94 14.93 -6.19
CA ALA A 78 5.19 13.48 -6.04
C ALA A 78 6.23 12.94 -7.05
N GLY A 79 6.24 13.44 -8.29
CA GLY A 79 7.23 13.06 -9.29
C GLY A 79 8.67 13.49 -8.97
N ARG A 80 8.86 14.52 -8.13
CA ARG A 80 10.18 14.97 -7.64
C ARG A 80 10.66 14.17 -6.42
N GLU A 81 9.75 13.73 -5.55
CA GLU A 81 10.10 12.93 -4.36
C GLU A 81 10.37 11.46 -4.69
N GLN A 82 9.72 10.91 -5.73
CA GLN A 82 10.03 9.57 -6.23
C GLN A 82 11.47 9.46 -6.78
N TRP A 83 12.06 10.57 -7.26
CA TRP A 83 13.45 10.61 -7.74
C TRP A 83 14.49 10.66 -6.60
N ASN A 84 14.08 11.05 -5.38
CA ASN A 84 14.95 11.21 -4.22
C ASN A 84 14.74 10.12 -3.14
N ASP A 85 14.13 8.98 -3.48
CA ASP A 85 13.97 7.84 -2.57
C ASP A 85 13.14 8.16 -1.31
N GLY A 86 12.18 9.09 -1.40
CA GLY A 86 11.33 9.51 -0.27
C GLY A 86 10.36 8.44 0.27
N THR A 87 10.34 7.26 -0.33
CA THR A 87 9.52 6.10 0.07
C THR A 87 10.33 5.00 0.75
N ASN A 88 11.65 5.11 0.85
CA ASN A 88 12.51 4.12 1.51
C ASN A 88 12.84 4.55 2.94
N THR A 89 11.86 4.51 3.83
CA THR A 89 12.04 4.68 5.28
C THR A 89 11.03 3.87 6.04
#